data_AF-A0A0H5Q7L4-F1
#
_entry.id   AF-A0A0H5Q7L4-F1
#
_cell.length_a   1.000
_cell.length_b   1.000
_cell.length_c   1.000
_cell.angle_alpha   90.00
_cell.angle_beta   90.00
_cell.angle_gamma   90.00
#
_symmetry.space_group_name_H-M   'P 1'
#
loop_
_entity.id
_entity.type
_entity.pdbx_description
1 polymer ?
#
loop_
_entity_poly.entity_id
_entity_poly.type
_entity_poly.pdbx_seq_one_letter_code
_entity_poly.pdbx_strand_id
1 'polypeptide(L)'
;MNTRETLILKTLQAKALQSGADNGFIDVLLSQNPEQADQLTKNVCARIPIELARDMEGLGALLDLNKREIITLAIRDFLEKAEQTLTEFDAWPKED
;
A
#
# COMPACT_ATOMS: atom_id res chain seq x y z
N MET A 1 10.47 2.31 4.43
CA MET A 1 9.48 1.25 4.64
C MET A 1 9.24 0.54 3.33
N ASN A 2 9.96 -0.55 3.13
CA ASN A 2 9.74 -1.46 2.00
C ASN A 2 8.42 -2.22 2.23
N THR A 3 7.70 -2.57 1.16
CA THR A 3 6.41 -3.28 1.22
C THR A 3 6.47 -4.53 2.11
N ARG A 4 7.58 -5.26 2.06
CA ARG A 4 7.81 -6.44 2.91
C ARG A 4 7.84 -6.11 4.40
N GLU A 5 8.50 -5.01 4.78
CA GLU A 5 8.59 -4.58 6.18
C GLU A 5 7.22 -4.15 6.72
N THR A 6 6.43 -3.44 5.90
CA THR A 6 5.07 -3.04 6.25
C THR A 6 4.14 -4.23 6.40
N LEU A 7 4.24 -5.23 5.52
CA LEU A 7 3.48 -6.47 5.63
C LEU A 7 3.84 -7.26 6.90
N ILE A 8 5.13 -7.35 7.24
CA ILE A 8 5.58 -7.98 8.48
C ILE A 8 5.00 -7.23 9.69
N LEU A 9 5.10 -5.90 9.72
CA LEU A 9 4.57 -5.08 10.81
C LEU A 9 3.05 -5.27 10.98
N LYS A 10 2.29 -5.20 9.89
CA LYS A 10 0.83 -5.37 9.91
C LYS A 10 0.42 -6.79 10.31
N THR A 11 1.17 -7.80 9.89
CA THR A 11 0.96 -9.19 10.34
C THR A 11 1.21 -9.34 11.84
N LEU A 12 2.27 -8.70 12.36
CA LEU A 12 2.55 -8.69 13.80
C LEU A 12 1.49 -7.90 14.59
N GLN A 13 0.98 -6.79 14.03
CA GLN A 13 -0.11 -6.02 14.60
C GLN A 13 -1.43 -6.81 14.62
N ALA A 14 -1.77 -7.53 13.54
CA ALA A 14 -2.94 -8.41 13.50
C ALA A 14 -2.85 -9.53 14.56
N LYS A 15 -1.65 -10.09 14.76
CA LYS A 15 -1.37 -11.04 15.84
C LYS A 15 -1.52 -10.41 17.23
N ALA A 16 -1.10 -9.16 17.40
CA ALA A 16 -1.28 -8.40 18.64
C ALA A 16 -2.75 -7.99 18.88
N LEU A 17 -3.54 -7.75 17.83
CA LEU A 17 -4.97 -7.44 17.89
C LEU A 17 -5.77 -8.68 18.36
N GLN A 18 -5.40 -9.87 17.90
CA GLN A 18 -5.88 -11.14 18.48
C GLN A 18 -5.51 -11.31 19.95
N SER A 19 -4.55 -10.52 20.44
CA SER A 19 -4.11 -10.47 21.84
C SER A 19 -4.66 -9.25 22.61
N GLY A 20 -5.48 -8.39 22.00
CA GLY A 20 -6.26 -7.33 22.66
C GLY A 20 -5.67 -5.91 22.69
N ALA A 21 -4.87 -5.46 21.71
CA ALA A 21 -4.35 -4.08 21.65
C ALA A 21 -4.77 -3.32 20.37
N ASP A 22 -5.21 -2.06 20.52
CA ASP A 22 -5.93 -1.23 19.53
C ASP A 22 -4.98 -0.36 18.66
N ASN A 23 -5.27 -0.19 17.35
CA ASN A 23 -4.34 0.36 16.32
C ASN A 23 -4.94 1.39 15.33
N GLY A 24 -5.94 2.20 15.72
CA GLY A 24 -6.66 3.11 14.82
C GLY A 24 -6.02 4.47 14.43
N PHE A 25 -4.72 4.70 14.66
CA PHE A 25 -4.16 6.08 14.71
C PHE A 25 -4.01 6.78 13.34
N ILE A 26 -3.70 6.06 12.27
CA ILE A 26 -3.34 6.67 10.97
C ILE A 26 -4.58 7.11 10.18
N ASP A 27 -5.67 6.34 10.23
CA ASP A 27 -6.92 6.69 9.54
C ASP A 27 -7.63 7.88 10.19
N VAL A 28 -7.47 8.07 11.50
CA VAL A 28 -7.96 9.26 12.22
C VAL A 28 -7.22 10.53 11.80
N LEU A 29 -5.91 10.45 11.54
CA LEU A 29 -5.12 11.62 11.14
C LEU A 29 -5.47 12.11 9.73
N LEU A 30 -5.75 11.18 8.81
CA LEU A 30 -6.09 11.50 7.42
C LEU A 30 -7.55 11.97 7.25
N SER A 31 -8.45 11.60 8.16
CA SER A 31 -9.85 12.04 8.14
C SER A 31 -10.06 13.46 8.71
N GLN A 32 -9.10 13.98 9.49
CA GLN A 32 -9.20 15.32 10.09
C GLN A 32 -8.88 16.48 9.13
N ASN A 33 -8.11 16.25 8.05
CA ASN A 33 -7.66 17.30 7.13
C ASN A 33 -7.80 16.91 5.65
N PRO A 34 -9.02 16.99 5.08
CA PRO A 34 -9.31 16.57 3.71
C PRO A 34 -8.59 17.39 2.63
N GLU A 35 -8.40 18.70 2.83
CA GLU A 35 -7.74 19.58 1.85
C GLU A 35 -6.24 19.24 1.63
N GLN A 36 -5.54 18.79 2.68
CA GLN A 36 -4.15 18.32 2.54
C GLN A 36 -4.09 16.90 1.95
N ALA A 37 -5.09 16.07 2.24
CA ALA A 37 -5.19 14.75 1.63
C ALA A 37 -5.35 14.85 0.10
N ASP A 38 -6.11 15.81 -0.40
CA ASP A 38 -6.27 16.02 -1.86
C ASP A 38 -5.02 16.60 -2.54
N GLN A 39 -4.19 17.36 -1.82
CA GLN A 39 -2.89 17.81 -2.35
C GLN A 39 -1.86 16.68 -2.38
N LEU A 40 -1.95 15.74 -1.42
CA LEU A 40 -1.00 14.64 -1.27
C LEU A 40 -1.42 13.37 -2.03
N THR A 41 -2.71 13.22 -2.33
CA THR A 41 -3.27 12.02 -2.95
C THR A 41 -4.02 12.36 -4.23
N LYS A 42 -3.81 11.56 -5.28
CA LYS A 42 -4.58 11.63 -6.53
C LYS A 42 -5.55 10.46 -6.57
N ASN A 43 -6.80 10.73 -6.94
CA ASN A 43 -7.80 9.69 -7.15
C ASN A 43 -7.42 8.83 -8.36
N VAL A 44 -7.18 7.54 -8.14
CA VAL A 44 -6.88 6.56 -9.19
C VAL A 44 -8.00 5.51 -9.23
N CYS A 45 -8.78 5.50 -10.31
CA CYS A 45 -9.76 4.44 -10.59
C CYS A 45 -9.17 3.45 -11.58
N ALA A 46 -8.81 2.25 -11.12
CA ALA A 46 -8.31 1.16 -11.96
C ALA A 46 -9.42 0.14 -12.24
N ARG A 47 -9.55 -0.30 -13.49
CA ARG A 47 -10.34 -1.49 -13.84
C ARG A 47 -9.47 -2.71 -13.63
N ILE A 48 -9.75 -3.49 -12.60
CA ILE A 48 -9.04 -4.74 -12.28
C ILE A 48 -9.96 -5.95 -12.46
N PRO A 49 -9.42 -7.16 -12.73
CA PRO A 49 -10.20 -8.38 -12.77
C PRO A 49 -10.97 -8.62 -11.47
N ILE A 50 -12.19 -9.16 -11.58
CA ILE A 50 -13.09 -9.38 -10.44
C ILE A 50 -12.46 -10.30 -9.38
N GLU A 51 -11.79 -11.36 -9.80
CA GLU A 51 -11.11 -12.30 -8.90
C GLU A 51 -10.01 -11.59 -8.11
N LEU A 52 -9.21 -10.75 -8.77
CA LEU A 52 -8.16 -9.97 -8.11
C LEU A 52 -8.72 -8.96 -7.11
N ALA A 53 -9.85 -8.31 -7.45
CA ALA A 53 -10.54 -7.42 -6.53
C ALA A 53 -11.04 -8.16 -5.28
N ARG A 54 -11.59 -9.37 -5.48
CA ARG A 54 -12.08 -10.21 -4.39
C ARG A 54 -10.94 -10.64 -3.45
N ASP A 55 -9.81 -11.06 -4.02
CA ASP A 55 -8.64 -11.45 -3.23
C ASP A 55 -8.05 -10.26 -2.47
N MET A 56 -7.97 -9.09 -3.12
CA MET A 56 -7.55 -7.84 -2.50
C MET A 56 -8.44 -7.46 -1.31
N GLU A 57 -9.77 -7.54 -1.48
CA GLU A 57 -10.71 -7.22 -0.40
C GLU A 57 -10.68 -8.26 0.73
N GLY A 58 -10.58 -9.55 0.40
CA GLY A 58 -10.51 -10.64 1.39
C GLY A 58 -9.25 -10.60 2.24
N LEU A 59 -8.07 -10.50 1.61
CA LEU A 59 -6.80 -10.39 2.32
C LEU A 59 -6.65 -9.04 3.02
N GLY A 60 -7.16 -7.97 2.40
CA GLY A 60 -7.21 -6.63 3.00
C GLY A 60 -7.97 -6.62 4.31
N ALA A 61 -9.18 -7.20 4.33
CA ALA A 61 -9.99 -7.30 5.54
C ALA A 61 -9.30 -8.12 6.64
N LEU A 62 -8.61 -9.20 6.27
CA LEU A 62 -7.88 -10.03 7.25
C LEU A 62 -6.70 -9.29 7.89
N LEU A 63 -6.04 -8.42 7.14
CA LEU A 63 -4.86 -7.67 7.58
C LEU A 63 -5.18 -6.27 8.13
N ASP A 64 -6.47 -5.92 8.23
CA ASP A 64 -6.95 -4.58 8.58
C ASP A 64 -6.30 -3.49 7.70
N LEU A 65 -6.33 -3.74 6.38
CA LEU A 65 -5.83 -2.83 5.36
C LEU A 65 -6.97 -2.39 4.46
N ASN A 66 -7.09 -1.07 4.28
CA ASN A 66 -8.03 -0.51 3.33
C ASN A 66 -7.48 -0.61 1.89
N LYS A 67 -8.37 -0.53 0.89
CA LYS A 67 -8.01 -0.65 -0.54
C LYS A 67 -6.91 0.34 -0.95
N ARG A 68 -6.92 1.55 -0.39
CA ARG A 68 -5.90 2.57 -0.65
C ARG A 68 -4.53 2.13 -0.16
N GLU A 69 -4.41 1.59 1.05
CA GLU A 69 -3.16 1.08 1.59
C GLU A 69 -2.61 -0.07 0.75
N ILE A 70 -3.47 -1.01 0.35
CA ILE A 70 -3.05 -2.16 -0.48
C ILE A 70 -2.53 -1.69 -1.84
N ILE A 71 -3.27 -0.81 -2.52
CA ILE A 71 -2.87 -0.24 -3.81
C ILE A 71 -1.55 0.53 -3.67
N THR A 72 -1.39 1.31 -2.60
CA THR A 72 -0.16 2.09 -2.34
C THR A 72 1.05 1.17 -2.16
N LEU A 73 0.90 0.09 -1.38
CA LEU A 73 1.95 -0.91 -1.17
C LEU A 73 2.32 -1.63 -2.47
N ALA A 74 1.32 -2.01 -3.27
CA ALA A 74 1.53 -2.68 -4.55
C ALA A 74 2.25 -1.77 -5.55
N ILE A 75 1.85 -0.49 -5.66
CA ILE A 75 2.50 0.48 -6.54
C ILE A 75 3.95 0.71 -6.10
N ARG A 76 4.20 0.89 -4.80
CA ARG A 76 5.56 1.10 -4.29
C ARG A 76 6.47 -0.10 -4.56
N ASP A 77 5.98 -1.30 -4.30
CA ASP A 77 6.71 -2.55 -4.57
C ASP A 77 7.03 -2.72 -6.06
N PHE A 78 6.05 -2.40 -6.92
CA PHE A 78 6.27 -2.40 -8.37
C PHE A 78 7.32 -1.39 -8.81
N LEU A 79 7.24 -0.14 -8.34
CA LEU A 79 8.19 0.92 -8.70
C LEU A 79 9.61 0.57 -8.25
N GLU A 80 9.78 0.11 -7.01
CA GLU A 80 11.08 -0.31 -6.47
C GLU A 80 11.71 -1.43 -7.33
N LYS A 81 10.93 -2.45 -7.68
CA LYS A 81 11.40 -3.54 -8.55
C LYS A 81 11.71 -3.06 -9.96
N ALA A 82 10.91 -2.16 -10.51
CA ALA A 82 11.13 -1.58 -11.84
C ALA A 82 12.43 -0.76 -11.87
N GLU A 83 12.65 0.11 -10.89
CA GLU A 83 13.88 0.90 -10.77
C GLU A 83 15.12 0.02 -10.59
N GLN A 84 15.03 -1.02 -9.75
CA GLN A 84 16.11 -2.00 -9.57
C GLN A 84 16.42 -2.71 -10.88
N THR A 85 15.39 -3.15 -11.62
CA THR A 85 15.55 -3.81 -12.92
C THR A 85 16.18 -2.87 -13.94
N LEU A 86 15.71 -1.63 -14.06
CA LEU A 86 16.28 -0.63 -14.97
C LEU A 86 17.75 -0.35 -14.66
N THR A 87 18.09 -0.30 -13.37
CA THR A 87 19.47 -0.10 -12.92
C THR A 87 20.35 -1.32 -13.22
N GLU A 88 19.85 -2.53 -12.96
CA GLU A 88 20.56 -3.79 -13.22
C GLU A 88 20.93 -3.94 -14.70
N PHE A 89 20.04 -3.53 -15.61
CA PHE A 89 20.23 -3.65 -17.05
C PHE A 89 20.74 -2.38 -17.75
N ASP A 90 21.15 -1.32 -17.02
CA ASP A 90 21.53 -0.01 -17.58
C ASP A 90 20.51 0.53 -18.61
N ALA A 91 19.23 0.35 -18.30
CA ALA A 91 18.11 0.66 -19.20
C ALA A 91 17.45 2.02 -18.91
N TRP A 92 18.08 2.85 -18.09
CA TRP A 92 17.63 4.23 -17.87
C TRP A 92 17.71 5.04 -19.18
N PRO A 93 16.79 6.00 -19.41
CA PRO A 93 16.91 6.90 -20.55
C PRO A 93 18.26 7.62 -20.46
N LYS A 94 19.08 7.48 -21.50
CA LYS A 94 20.32 8.26 -21.60
C LYS A 94 19.90 9.68 -21.98
N GLU A 95 20.33 10.66 -21.19
CA GLU A 95 20.10 12.07 -21.53
C GLU A 95 20.67 12.35 -22.93
N ASP A 96 19.85 12.95 -23.81
CA ASP A 96 20.29 13.48 -25.11
C ASP A 96 21.19 14.72 -24.92
#